data_AF-A0A3M4RQV0-F1
#
_entry.id   AF-A0A3M4RQV0-F1
#
_cell.length_a   1.000
_cell.length_b   1.000
_cell.length_c   1.000
_cell.angle_alpha   90.00
_cell.angle_beta   90.00
_cell.angle_gamma   90.00
#
_symmetry.space_group_name_H-M   'P 1'
#
loop_
_entity.id
_entity.type
_entity.pdbx_description
1 polymer ?
#
loop_
_entity_poly.entity_id
_entity_poly.type
_entity_poly.pdbx_seq_one_letter_code
_entity_poly.pdbx_strand_id
1 'polypeptide(L)'
;NNGGALQIFAALAGTGGYPSLFWRTQAAGGWTTWREFAPTDSPALTGSPTAPTPSVVDSSNRIATMSALWNVLGTYNIGTLAPVALVLTSNSDWAKPGGWSGYINVGASKANGVTVPLDSGGGSPGYGMWCITGRRDNSNGYSGIFTDYSNGKTWTASAAVGGNGPVFTELLTADSPVFKGTPKGPTPDTNTAGNQLVTQDFVRNWARKFIGVGVGVSASTYSVNPAQNGCWFNITSPNAIVALPAATTVIDGTTFLFRNAAGNASITLTVPSGNIITGVSGPTLVLGPYEMIELAASGTSYWGVNRCSMMQLARVDSPALIGTPTTSTPAPGDASKQIINAEFLRSELSRMKSIIRFTANGNWTCPDGVTTVWVSASAGGGGGGSGGGLSQQ
;
A
#
# COMPACT_ATOMS: atom_id res chain seq x y z
N ASN A 1 -56.22 -48.94 -75.43
CA ASN A 1 -56.49 -48.46 -74.06
C ASN A 1 -57.54 -49.38 -73.45
N ASN A 2 -57.13 -50.36 -72.65
CA ASN A 2 -58.06 -51.25 -71.94
C ASN A 2 -58.66 -50.50 -70.74
N GLY A 3 -59.66 -49.65 -70.98
CA GLY A 3 -60.58 -49.14 -69.95
C GLY A 3 -60.00 -48.13 -68.94
N GLY A 4 -59.07 -47.26 -69.33
CA GLY A 4 -58.67 -46.14 -68.47
C GLY A 4 -59.75 -45.04 -68.41
N ALA A 5 -60.19 -44.65 -67.21
CA ALA A 5 -61.21 -43.61 -66.98
C ALA A 5 -60.81 -42.66 -65.84
N LEU A 6 -61.23 -41.39 -65.91
CA LEU A 6 -61.12 -40.40 -64.85
C LEU A 6 -62.52 -40.03 -64.38
N GLN A 7 -62.75 -40.03 -63.07
CA GLN A 7 -63.97 -39.51 -62.46
C GLN A 7 -63.65 -38.35 -61.54
N ILE A 8 -64.47 -37.31 -61.63
CA ILE A 8 -64.42 -36.12 -60.79
C ILE A 8 -65.81 -35.94 -60.17
N PHE A 9 -65.86 -35.68 -58.86
CA PHE A 9 -67.08 -35.42 -58.09
C PHE A 9 -66.92 -34.09 -57.35
N ALA A 10 -67.87 -33.19 -57.51
CA ALA A 10 -67.94 -31.96 -56.74
C ALA A 10 -68.99 -32.11 -55.64
N ALA A 11 -68.56 -32.11 -54.39
CA ALA A 11 -69.47 -31.96 -53.27
C ALA A 11 -69.80 -30.46 -53.12
N LEU A 12 -71.03 -30.09 -53.44
CA LEU A 12 -71.49 -28.71 -53.28
C LEU A 12 -71.59 -28.37 -51.79
N ALA A 13 -70.89 -27.32 -51.37
CA ALA A 13 -71.03 -26.75 -50.03
C ALA A 13 -72.22 -25.77 -49.99
N GLY A 14 -72.76 -25.51 -48.79
CA GLY A 14 -73.76 -24.46 -48.59
C GLY A 14 -73.23 -23.06 -48.92
N THR A 15 -74.12 -22.06 -48.93
CA THR A 15 -73.81 -20.67 -49.31
C THR A 15 -72.55 -20.14 -48.60
N GLY A 16 -71.51 -19.82 -49.38
CA GLY A 16 -70.24 -19.28 -48.88
C GLY A 16 -69.13 -20.31 -48.61
N GLY A 17 -69.39 -21.61 -48.79
CA GLY A 17 -68.39 -22.67 -48.71
C GLY A 17 -67.69 -22.94 -50.04
N TYR A 18 -66.42 -23.35 -49.98
CA TYR A 18 -65.71 -23.87 -51.15
C TYR A 18 -66.18 -25.30 -51.45
N PRO A 19 -66.50 -25.65 -52.72
CA PRO A 19 -66.87 -27.02 -53.05
C PRO A 19 -65.65 -27.94 -52.89
N SER A 20 -65.80 -29.03 -52.13
CA SER A 20 -64.78 -30.08 -52.06
C SER A 20 -64.81 -30.88 -53.35
N LEU A 21 -63.72 -30.83 -54.12
CA LEU A 21 -63.61 -31.53 -55.39
C LEU A 21 -62.82 -32.82 -55.16
N PHE A 22 -63.39 -33.96 -55.52
CA PHE A 22 -62.77 -35.27 -55.38
C PHE A 22 -62.50 -35.88 -56.76
N TRP A 23 -61.41 -36.65 -56.88
CA TRP A 23 -61.07 -37.37 -58.09
C TRP A 23 -60.59 -38.80 -57.80
N ARG A 24 -60.75 -39.67 -58.80
CA ARG A 24 -60.14 -40.99 -58.86
C ARG A 24 -59.95 -41.44 -60.30
N THR A 25 -59.02 -42.35 -60.51
CA THR A 25 -58.68 -42.91 -61.83
C THR A 25 -58.88 -44.43 -61.85
N GLN A 26 -59.21 -44.97 -63.02
CA GLN A 26 -59.27 -46.40 -63.28
C GLN A 26 -58.13 -46.81 -64.21
N ALA A 27 -57.46 -47.91 -63.88
CA ALA A 27 -56.51 -48.58 -64.77
C ALA A 27 -56.64 -50.09 -64.59
N ALA A 28 -56.61 -50.85 -65.71
CA ALA A 28 -56.68 -52.31 -65.72
C ALA A 28 -57.85 -52.90 -64.89
N GLY A 29 -59.02 -52.24 -64.90
CA GLY A 29 -60.21 -52.68 -64.19
C GLY A 29 -60.31 -52.23 -62.72
N GLY A 30 -59.21 -51.76 -62.10
CA GLY A 30 -59.20 -51.28 -60.72
C GLY A 30 -59.32 -49.76 -60.59
N TRP A 31 -60.07 -49.29 -59.57
CA TRP A 31 -60.17 -47.88 -59.21
C TRP A 31 -59.18 -47.51 -58.11
N THR A 32 -58.58 -46.33 -58.21
CA THR A 32 -57.87 -45.71 -57.08
C THR A 32 -58.85 -45.17 -56.04
N THR A 33 -58.36 -44.96 -54.81
CA THR A 33 -59.12 -44.29 -53.75
C THR A 33 -59.45 -42.84 -54.13
N TRP A 34 -60.58 -42.32 -53.66
CA TRP A 34 -60.93 -40.92 -53.83
C TRP A 34 -59.88 -40.01 -53.17
N ARG A 35 -59.50 -38.95 -53.88
CA ARG A 35 -58.57 -37.92 -53.42
C ARG A 35 -59.23 -36.55 -53.55
N GLU A 36 -59.02 -35.67 -52.59
CA GLU A 36 -59.55 -34.29 -52.60
C GLU A 36 -58.55 -33.31 -53.22
N PHE A 37 -59.03 -32.34 -54.00
CA PHE A 37 -58.25 -31.19 -54.43
C PHE A 37 -58.11 -30.19 -53.29
N ALA A 38 -56.89 -29.77 -52.98
CA ALA A 38 -56.67 -28.69 -52.01
C ALA A 38 -57.09 -27.34 -52.61
N PRO A 39 -57.84 -26.50 -51.87
CA PRO A 39 -58.19 -25.15 -52.33
C PRO A 39 -56.91 -24.30 -52.51
N THR A 40 -56.89 -23.47 -53.55
CA THR A 40 -55.73 -22.64 -53.90
C THR A 40 -55.52 -21.49 -52.92
N ASP A 41 -56.59 -20.99 -52.30
CA ASP A 41 -56.54 -19.89 -51.34
C ASP A 41 -56.66 -20.40 -49.90
N SER A 42 -55.57 -20.28 -49.14
CA SER A 42 -55.51 -20.59 -47.71
C SER A 42 -55.97 -22.01 -47.31
N PRO A 43 -55.35 -23.07 -47.86
CA PRO A 43 -55.66 -24.44 -47.45
C PRO A 43 -55.37 -24.60 -45.95
N ALA A 44 -56.38 -25.04 -45.19
CA ALA A 44 -56.17 -25.48 -43.82
C ALA A 44 -55.45 -26.83 -43.84
N LEU A 45 -54.18 -26.85 -43.43
CA LEU A 45 -53.42 -28.09 -43.31
C LEU A 45 -53.85 -28.83 -42.04
N THR A 46 -54.49 -29.98 -42.19
CA THR A 46 -54.88 -30.87 -41.07
C THR A 46 -53.96 -32.08 -40.97
N GLY A 47 -53.87 -32.70 -39.79
CA GLY A 47 -53.01 -33.87 -39.55
C GLY A 47 -51.53 -33.51 -39.44
N SER A 48 -50.65 -34.33 -40.03
CA SER A 48 -49.18 -34.15 -40.03
C SER A 48 -48.68 -33.79 -41.43
N PRO A 49 -48.86 -32.53 -41.89
CA PRO A 49 -48.41 -32.10 -43.22
C PRO A 49 -46.90 -32.25 -43.34
N THR A 50 -46.44 -32.73 -44.50
CA THR A 50 -45.01 -32.84 -44.83
C THR A 50 -44.62 -31.77 -45.86
N ALA A 51 -43.43 -31.22 -45.73
CA ALA A 51 -42.82 -30.33 -46.71
C ALA A 51 -41.32 -30.67 -46.82
N PRO A 52 -40.67 -30.43 -47.97
CA PRO A 52 -39.22 -30.59 -48.09
C PRO A 52 -38.51 -29.72 -47.06
N THR A 53 -37.55 -30.27 -46.32
CA THR A 53 -36.77 -29.51 -45.34
C THR A 53 -35.83 -28.53 -46.05
N PRO A 54 -35.98 -27.21 -45.85
CA PRO A 54 -35.06 -26.22 -46.41
C PRO A 54 -33.64 -26.34 -45.82
N SER A 55 -32.66 -25.79 -46.55
CA SER A 55 -31.29 -25.63 -46.04
C SER A 55 -31.24 -24.58 -44.91
N VAL A 56 -30.29 -24.71 -43.98
CA VAL A 56 -30.13 -23.79 -42.82
C VAL A 56 -29.76 -22.35 -43.20
N VAL A 57 -29.36 -22.11 -44.45
CA VAL A 57 -29.06 -20.76 -44.99
C VAL A 57 -30.07 -20.29 -46.04
N ASP A 58 -31.20 -20.97 -46.19
CA ASP A 58 -32.23 -20.60 -47.16
C ASP A 58 -32.97 -19.33 -46.73
N SER A 59 -32.98 -18.32 -47.61
CA SER A 59 -33.64 -17.02 -47.40
C SER A 59 -34.85 -16.79 -48.33
N SER A 60 -35.32 -17.83 -49.02
CA SER A 60 -36.49 -17.75 -49.91
C SER A 60 -37.82 -17.85 -49.15
N ASN A 61 -38.92 -17.52 -49.83
CA ASN A 61 -40.29 -17.56 -49.27
C ASN A 61 -40.87 -18.99 -49.15
N ARG A 62 -40.04 -20.01 -48.92
CA ARG A 62 -40.48 -21.41 -48.73
C ARG A 62 -41.07 -21.61 -47.33
N ILE A 63 -41.89 -22.64 -47.15
CA ILE A 63 -42.41 -23.04 -45.84
C ILE A 63 -41.26 -23.59 -44.98
N ALA A 64 -41.08 -23.05 -43.77
CA ALA A 64 -40.14 -23.60 -42.80
C ALA A 64 -40.73 -24.85 -42.13
N THR A 65 -40.01 -25.97 -42.18
CA THR A 65 -40.35 -27.16 -41.38
C THR A 65 -39.84 -27.02 -39.96
N MET A 66 -40.45 -27.73 -39.00
CA MET A 66 -39.94 -27.77 -37.62
C MET A 66 -38.50 -28.32 -37.56
N SER A 67 -38.13 -29.23 -38.47
CA SER A 67 -36.75 -29.70 -38.62
C SER A 67 -35.79 -28.59 -39.05
N ALA A 68 -36.18 -27.73 -40.00
CA ALA A 68 -35.34 -26.58 -40.38
C ALA A 68 -35.18 -25.59 -39.22
N LEU A 69 -36.24 -25.33 -38.45
CA LEU A 69 -36.16 -24.47 -37.26
C LEU A 69 -35.20 -25.04 -36.21
N TRP A 70 -35.30 -26.34 -35.90
CA TRP A 70 -34.38 -27.00 -34.97
C TRP A 70 -32.93 -27.01 -35.48
N ASN A 71 -32.70 -27.19 -36.78
CA ASN A 71 -31.35 -27.13 -37.35
C ASN A 71 -30.74 -25.73 -37.23
N VAL A 72 -31.53 -24.68 -37.44
CA VAL A 72 -31.09 -23.28 -37.25
C VAL A 72 -30.83 -23.00 -35.78
N LEU A 73 -31.77 -23.30 -34.89
CA LEU A 73 -31.61 -23.09 -33.44
C LEU A 73 -30.42 -23.87 -32.86
N GLY A 74 -30.22 -25.11 -33.31
CA GLY A 74 -29.08 -25.94 -32.95
C GLY A 74 -27.74 -25.37 -33.42
N THR A 75 -27.69 -24.68 -34.56
CA THR A 75 -26.48 -23.98 -35.03
C THR A 75 -26.03 -22.88 -34.05
N TYR A 76 -26.99 -22.29 -33.32
CA TYR A 76 -26.76 -21.25 -32.32
C TYR A 76 -26.88 -21.74 -30.87
N ASN A 77 -27.06 -23.04 -30.65
CA ASN A 77 -27.27 -23.65 -29.33
C ASN A 77 -28.40 -22.98 -28.51
N ILE A 78 -29.47 -22.51 -29.16
CA ILE A 78 -30.62 -21.86 -28.52
C ILE A 78 -31.72 -22.92 -28.27
N GLY A 79 -32.22 -23.03 -27.04
CA GLY A 79 -33.48 -23.73 -26.75
C GLY A 79 -33.40 -25.22 -26.40
N THR A 80 -32.23 -25.78 -26.09
CA THR A 80 -32.10 -27.14 -25.54
C THR A 80 -31.78 -27.08 -24.05
N LEU A 81 -32.60 -27.75 -23.21
CA LEU A 81 -32.38 -27.85 -21.76
C LEU A 81 -31.08 -28.61 -21.40
N ALA A 82 -30.52 -29.35 -22.36
CA ALA A 82 -29.22 -29.98 -22.31
C ALA A 82 -28.52 -29.74 -23.67
N PRO A 83 -27.82 -28.60 -23.83
CA PRO A 83 -27.15 -28.28 -25.08
C PRO A 83 -26.03 -29.29 -25.35
N VAL A 84 -25.93 -29.73 -26.61
CA VAL A 84 -24.87 -30.64 -27.03
C VAL A 84 -23.54 -29.88 -26.96
N ALA A 85 -22.64 -30.35 -26.10
CA ALA A 85 -21.30 -29.77 -25.99
C ALA A 85 -20.51 -30.09 -27.27
N LEU A 86 -20.14 -29.06 -28.03
CA LEU A 86 -19.35 -29.18 -29.25
C LEU A 86 -17.95 -29.69 -28.92
N VAL A 87 -17.52 -30.74 -29.61
CA VAL A 87 -16.15 -31.23 -29.57
C VAL A 87 -15.37 -30.58 -30.71
N LEU A 88 -14.33 -29.82 -30.37
CA LEU A 88 -13.43 -29.23 -31.35
C LEU A 88 -12.40 -30.27 -31.80
N THR A 89 -12.14 -30.29 -33.10
CA THR A 89 -11.20 -31.22 -33.75
C THR A 89 -9.87 -30.56 -34.08
N SER A 90 -9.85 -29.23 -34.18
CA SER A 90 -8.67 -28.44 -34.52
C SER A 90 -8.71 -27.04 -33.90
N ASN A 91 -7.54 -26.37 -33.84
CA ASN A 91 -7.43 -25.00 -33.34
C ASN A 91 -8.21 -23.97 -34.16
N SER A 92 -8.48 -24.24 -35.44
CA SER A 92 -9.32 -23.38 -36.28
C SER A 92 -10.80 -23.41 -35.89
N ASP A 93 -11.26 -24.46 -35.19
CA ASP A 93 -12.67 -24.61 -34.85
C ASP A 93 -13.15 -23.57 -33.83
N TRP A 94 -12.23 -22.98 -33.06
CA TRP A 94 -12.49 -21.85 -32.17
C TRP A 94 -12.94 -20.58 -32.91
N ALA A 95 -12.56 -20.44 -34.18
CA ALA A 95 -12.89 -19.27 -35.00
C ALA A 95 -14.36 -19.33 -35.47
N LYS A 96 -15.28 -18.83 -34.65
CA LYS A 96 -16.72 -18.73 -35.00
C LYS A 96 -17.11 -17.32 -35.45
N PRO A 97 -18.28 -17.11 -36.10
CA PRO A 97 -18.77 -15.78 -36.45
C PRO A 97 -18.85 -14.84 -35.23
N GLY A 98 -18.80 -13.52 -35.46
CA GLY A 98 -18.97 -12.52 -34.40
C GLY A 98 -20.30 -12.68 -33.68
N GLY A 99 -20.30 -12.64 -32.35
CA GLY A 99 -21.50 -12.85 -31.53
C GLY A 99 -21.95 -14.30 -31.39
N TRP A 100 -21.20 -15.27 -31.94
CA TRP A 100 -21.49 -16.68 -31.71
C TRP A 100 -21.19 -17.06 -30.26
N SER A 101 -22.10 -17.84 -29.66
CA SER A 101 -21.93 -18.47 -28.36
C SER A 101 -22.22 -19.95 -28.47
N GLY A 102 -21.47 -20.78 -27.74
CA GLY A 102 -21.75 -22.20 -27.70
C GLY A 102 -21.02 -22.96 -26.61
N TYR A 103 -21.58 -24.11 -26.30
CA TYR A 103 -21.08 -25.01 -25.26
C TYR A 103 -19.98 -25.88 -25.85
N ILE A 104 -18.82 -25.93 -25.19
CA ILE A 104 -17.64 -26.67 -25.63
C ILE A 104 -17.37 -27.80 -24.65
N ASN A 105 -17.17 -29.00 -25.19
CA ASN A 105 -16.61 -30.12 -24.44
C ASN A 105 -15.08 -29.97 -24.44
N VAL A 106 -14.55 -29.34 -23.40
CA VAL A 106 -13.13 -28.99 -23.32
C VAL A 106 -12.27 -30.23 -23.15
N GLY A 107 -12.72 -31.22 -22.37
CA GLY A 107 -12.00 -32.47 -22.17
C GLY A 107 -11.79 -33.25 -23.47
N ALA A 108 -12.86 -33.46 -24.25
CA ALA A 108 -12.79 -34.15 -25.54
C ALA A 108 -12.00 -33.33 -26.58
N SER A 109 -12.15 -32.01 -26.60
CA SER A 109 -11.39 -31.14 -27.51
C SER A 109 -9.89 -31.18 -27.21
N LYS A 110 -9.51 -31.17 -25.92
CA LYS A 110 -8.12 -31.32 -25.47
C LYS A 110 -7.52 -32.66 -25.92
N ALA A 111 -8.30 -33.74 -25.87
CA ALA A 111 -7.87 -35.06 -26.34
C ALA A 111 -7.58 -35.09 -27.85
N ASN A 112 -8.23 -34.23 -28.64
CA ASN A 112 -7.92 -34.02 -30.06
C ASN A 112 -6.69 -33.12 -30.30
N GLY A 113 -5.99 -32.69 -29.25
CA GLY A 113 -4.82 -31.80 -29.37
C GLY A 113 -5.17 -30.32 -29.55
N VAL A 114 -6.44 -29.94 -29.37
CA VAL A 114 -6.88 -28.54 -29.44
C VAL A 114 -6.35 -27.78 -28.23
N THR A 115 -5.85 -26.56 -28.47
CA THR A 115 -5.50 -25.61 -27.41
C THR A 115 -6.76 -25.23 -26.63
N VAL A 116 -6.74 -25.46 -25.32
CA VAL A 116 -7.86 -25.24 -24.41
C VAL A 116 -7.47 -24.27 -23.28
N PRO A 117 -8.46 -23.67 -22.59
CA PRO A 117 -8.18 -22.91 -21.39
C PRO A 117 -7.46 -23.76 -20.34
N LEU A 118 -6.45 -23.17 -19.70
CA LEU A 118 -5.77 -23.74 -18.54
C LEU A 118 -5.82 -22.74 -17.40
N ASP A 119 -6.03 -23.22 -16.19
CA ASP A 119 -5.85 -22.41 -15.00
C ASP A 119 -4.37 -22.24 -14.64
N SER A 120 -4.10 -21.40 -13.65
CA SER A 120 -2.74 -21.17 -13.13
C SER A 120 -2.00 -22.44 -12.67
N GLY A 121 -2.72 -23.52 -12.36
CA GLY A 121 -2.15 -24.82 -11.97
C GLY A 121 -1.98 -25.80 -13.15
N GLY A 122 -2.32 -25.40 -14.38
CA GLY A 122 -2.31 -26.25 -15.57
C GLY A 122 -3.53 -27.17 -15.71
N GLY A 123 -4.53 -27.04 -14.82
CA GLY A 123 -5.81 -27.72 -14.91
C GLY A 123 -6.65 -27.15 -16.06
N SER A 124 -7.36 -28.01 -16.80
CA SER A 124 -8.29 -27.57 -17.85
C SER A 124 -9.74 -27.80 -17.42
N PRO A 125 -10.69 -26.94 -17.81
CA PRO A 125 -12.11 -27.18 -17.64
C PRO A 125 -12.56 -28.51 -18.25
N GLY A 126 -13.63 -29.11 -17.72
CA GLY A 126 -14.31 -30.24 -18.37
C GLY A 126 -15.21 -29.77 -19.51
N TYR A 127 -15.99 -28.71 -19.26
CA TYR A 127 -16.94 -28.10 -20.18
C TYR A 127 -17.13 -26.62 -19.84
N GLY A 128 -17.59 -25.83 -20.80
CA GLY A 128 -17.90 -24.43 -20.56
C GLY A 128 -18.46 -23.75 -21.79
N MET A 129 -18.75 -22.46 -21.68
CA MET A 129 -19.31 -21.65 -22.75
C MET A 129 -18.23 -20.77 -23.38
N TRP A 130 -18.13 -20.83 -24.70
CA TRP A 130 -17.30 -19.93 -25.51
C TRP A 130 -18.17 -18.88 -26.18
N CYS A 131 -17.79 -17.61 -26.06
CA CYS A 131 -18.47 -16.49 -26.70
C CYS A 131 -17.46 -15.67 -27.51
N ILE A 132 -17.73 -15.48 -28.81
CA ILE A 132 -16.95 -14.57 -29.66
C ILE A 132 -17.43 -13.14 -29.43
N THR A 133 -16.58 -12.32 -28.80
CA THR A 133 -16.85 -10.90 -28.57
C THR A 133 -16.54 -10.04 -29.79
N GLY A 134 -15.67 -10.52 -30.68
CA GLY A 134 -15.33 -9.82 -31.90
C GLY A 134 -14.63 -10.72 -32.91
N ARG A 135 -14.97 -10.54 -34.19
CA ARG A 135 -14.28 -11.18 -35.32
C ARG A 135 -13.78 -10.10 -36.26
N ARG A 136 -12.51 -10.15 -36.65
CA ARG A 136 -11.90 -9.18 -37.56
C ARG A 136 -12.00 -9.61 -39.01
N ASP A 137 -11.81 -10.90 -39.32
CA ASP A 137 -11.72 -11.41 -40.70
C ASP A 137 -12.01 -12.92 -40.85
N ASN A 138 -11.87 -13.43 -42.08
CA ASN A 138 -11.97 -14.85 -42.43
C ASN A 138 -10.68 -15.65 -42.14
N SER A 139 -9.60 -14.99 -41.71
CA SER A 139 -8.28 -15.56 -41.50
C SER A 139 -8.01 -15.89 -40.03
N ASN A 140 -9.03 -16.38 -39.30
CA ASN A 140 -8.96 -16.78 -37.90
C ASN A 140 -8.58 -15.67 -36.89
N GLY A 141 -8.71 -14.38 -37.24
CA GLY A 141 -8.54 -13.29 -36.28
C GLY A 141 -9.81 -13.04 -35.44
N TYR A 142 -9.76 -13.30 -34.13
CA TYR A 142 -10.90 -13.14 -33.22
C TYR A 142 -10.51 -12.84 -31.77
N SER A 143 -11.47 -12.32 -31.01
CA SER A 143 -11.46 -12.24 -29.55
C SER A 143 -12.72 -12.86 -28.96
N GLY A 144 -12.60 -13.41 -27.76
CA GLY A 144 -13.73 -13.99 -27.05
C GLY A 144 -13.47 -14.25 -25.59
N ILE A 145 -14.49 -14.77 -24.93
CA ILE A 145 -14.52 -15.09 -23.51
C ILE A 145 -15.00 -16.53 -23.34
N PHE A 146 -14.28 -17.29 -22.53
CA PHE A 146 -14.64 -18.64 -22.12
C PHE A 146 -14.99 -18.67 -20.64
N THR A 147 -16.09 -19.32 -20.25
CA THR A 147 -16.46 -19.52 -18.84
C THR A 147 -16.66 -21.00 -18.55
N ASP A 148 -15.93 -21.54 -17.58
CA ASP A 148 -16.11 -22.88 -17.04
C ASP A 148 -17.31 -22.91 -16.10
N TYR A 149 -18.21 -23.86 -16.31
CA TYR A 149 -19.44 -23.99 -15.53
C TYR A 149 -19.25 -24.76 -14.23
N SER A 150 -18.13 -25.48 -14.10
CA SER A 150 -17.83 -26.31 -12.94
C SER A 150 -17.40 -25.46 -11.73
N ASN A 151 -16.69 -24.36 -11.99
CA ASN A 151 -16.08 -23.51 -10.95
C ASN A 151 -16.28 -22.01 -11.20
N GLY A 152 -16.93 -21.61 -12.30
CA GLY A 152 -17.17 -20.20 -12.65
C GLY A 152 -15.93 -19.45 -13.14
N LYS A 153 -14.77 -20.11 -13.28
CA LYS A 153 -13.56 -19.48 -13.81
C LYS A 153 -13.80 -18.99 -15.22
N THR A 154 -13.21 -17.85 -15.54
CA THR A 154 -13.39 -17.19 -16.83
C THR A 154 -12.04 -16.86 -17.44
N TRP A 155 -11.92 -17.01 -18.74
CA TRP A 155 -10.74 -16.70 -19.52
C TRP A 155 -11.11 -15.74 -20.64
N THR A 156 -10.29 -14.73 -20.86
CA THR A 156 -10.28 -14.02 -22.13
C THR A 156 -9.37 -14.75 -23.09
N ALA A 157 -9.73 -14.80 -24.36
CA ALA A 157 -8.88 -15.37 -25.38
C ALA A 157 -8.94 -14.61 -26.69
N SER A 158 -7.84 -14.67 -27.42
CA SER A 158 -7.74 -14.08 -28.76
C SER A 158 -6.80 -14.89 -29.64
N ALA A 159 -7.08 -14.86 -30.94
CA ALA A 159 -6.15 -15.31 -31.97
C ALA A 159 -5.84 -14.14 -32.90
N ALA A 160 -4.55 -13.93 -33.18
CA ALA A 160 -4.14 -12.98 -34.21
C ALA A 160 -4.56 -13.48 -35.60
N VAL A 161 -4.65 -12.56 -36.57
CA VAL A 161 -4.92 -12.90 -37.97
C VAL A 161 -3.85 -13.87 -38.47
N GLY A 162 -4.27 -15.01 -39.01
CA GLY A 162 -3.39 -16.11 -39.44
C GLY A 162 -2.82 -16.96 -38.30
N GLY A 163 -3.25 -16.74 -37.06
CA GLY A 163 -2.78 -17.48 -35.89
C GLY A 163 -3.34 -18.90 -35.80
N ASN A 164 -2.57 -19.81 -35.18
CA ASN A 164 -2.96 -21.20 -34.96
C ASN A 164 -3.72 -21.39 -33.63
N GLY A 165 -4.90 -20.79 -33.53
CA GLY A 165 -5.80 -20.95 -32.37
C GLY A 165 -5.68 -19.87 -31.29
N PRO A 166 -6.46 -20.00 -30.21
CA PRO A 166 -6.60 -18.98 -29.18
C PRO A 166 -5.44 -19.01 -28.17
N VAL A 167 -5.06 -17.83 -27.68
CA VAL A 167 -4.25 -17.67 -26.46
C VAL A 167 -5.19 -17.36 -25.31
N PHE A 168 -5.36 -18.31 -24.38
CA PHE A 168 -6.19 -18.13 -23.20
C PHE A 168 -5.42 -17.43 -22.07
N THR A 169 -6.08 -16.46 -21.44
CA THR A 169 -5.61 -15.80 -20.22
C THR A 169 -6.73 -15.88 -19.19
N GLU A 170 -6.47 -16.57 -18.08
CA GLU A 170 -7.41 -16.66 -16.96
C GLU A 170 -7.64 -15.25 -16.40
N LEU A 171 -8.89 -14.81 -16.35
CA LEU A 171 -9.27 -13.58 -15.70
C LEU A 171 -9.24 -13.88 -14.19
N LEU A 172 -8.15 -13.48 -13.53
CA LEU A 172 -7.93 -13.74 -12.12
C LEU A 172 -9.11 -13.24 -11.28
N THR A 173 -9.90 -14.17 -10.73
CA THR A 173 -10.89 -13.93 -9.68
C THR A 173 -10.29 -14.05 -8.28
N ALA A 174 -8.96 -14.11 -8.17
CA ALA A 174 -8.29 -14.29 -6.89
C ALA A 174 -8.35 -12.99 -6.09
N ASP A 175 -8.75 -13.10 -4.82
CA ASP A 175 -8.73 -12.03 -3.80
C ASP A 175 -7.32 -11.42 -3.56
N SER A 176 -6.29 -11.84 -4.30
CA SER A 176 -4.89 -11.41 -4.16
C SER A 176 -4.11 -11.62 -5.47
N PRO A 177 -4.26 -10.74 -6.48
CA PRO A 177 -3.51 -10.84 -7.72
C PRO A 177 -2.01 -10.58 -7.49
N VAL A 178 -1.16 -11.38 -8.13
CA VAL A 178 0.28 -11.09 -8.22
C VAL A 178 0.51 -10.25 -9.48
N PHE A 179 0.84 -8.96 -9.30
CA PHE A 179 1.19 -8.08 -10.41
C PHE A 179 2.55 -8.45 -11.00
N LYS A 180 2.66 -8.53 -12.34
CA LYS A 180 3.94 -8.68 -13.04
C LYS A 180 4.58 -7.31 -13.34
N GLY A 181 5.91 -7.26 -13.42
CA GLY A 181 6.66 -6.03 -13.73
C GLY A 181 6.84 -5.11 -12.53
N THR A 182 6.90 -3.79 -12.76
CA THR A 182 6.99 -2.75 -11.72
C THR A 182 5.64 -2.01 -11.64
N PRO A 183 4.66 -2.52 -10.88
CA PRO A 183 3.36 -1.87 -10.76
C PRO A 183 3.49 -0.46 -10.18
N LYS A 184 2.74 0.48 -10.75
CA LYS A 184 2.64 1.87 -10.27
C LYS A 184 1.27 2.07 -9.65
N GLY A 185 1.22 2.67 -8.47
CA GLY A 185 -0.02 3.08 -7.79
C GLY A 185 0.04 4.56 -7.41
N PRO A 186 -1.11 5.21 -7.17
CA PRO A 186 -1.12 6.55 -6.60
C PRO A 186 -0.46 6.51 -5.21
N THR A 187 0.50 7.39 -4.97
CA THR A 187 1.10 7.56 -3.64
C THR A 187 0.13 8.37 -2.79
N PRO A 188 -0.36 7.85 -1.66
CA PRO A 188 -1.17 8.62 -0.73
C PRO A 188 -0.40 9.84 -0.21
N ASP A 189 -1.12 10.91 0.10
CA ASP A 189 -0.55 12.02 0.86
C ASP A 189 -0.11 11.53 2.24
N THR A 190 0.96 12.14 2.76
CA THR A 190 1.45 11.83 4.11
C THR A 190 0.31 12.00 5.13
N ASN A 191 0.17 11.03 6.03
CA ASN A 191 -0.87 10.99 7.07
C ASN A 191 -2.31 10.70 6.60
N THR A 192 -2.51 10.16 5.39
CA THR A 192 -3.85 9.68 4.97
C THR A 192 -4.30 8.50 5.84
N ALA A 193 -5.46 8.62 6.48
CA ALA A 193 -6.12 7.54 7.21
C ALA A 193 -7.13 6.85 6.29
N GLY A 194 -6.81 5.63 5.83
CA GLY A 194 -7.69 4.85 4.98
C GLY A 194 -7.06 3.55 4.49
N ASN A 195 -7.83 2.75 3.75
CA ASN A 195 -7.42 1.45 3.23
C ASN A 195 -6.76 1.56 1.83
N GLN A 196 -5.94 2.59 1.62
CA GLN A 196 -5.29 2.84 0.33
C GLN A 196 -4.03 1.97 0.14
N LEU A 197 -3.67 1.73 -1.12
CA LEU A 197 -2.40 1.08 -1.46
C LEU A 197 -1.23 1.98 -1.04
N VAL A 198 -0.30 1.42 -0.26
CA VAL A 198 0.90 2.12 0.19
C VAL A 198 2.05 1.86 -0.79
N THR A 199 2.67 2.93 -1.31
CA THR A 199 3.84 2.84 -2.20
C THR A 199 5.14 2.84 -1.40
N GLN A 200 6.24 2.37 -2.01
CA GLN A 200 7.57 2.43 -1.38
C GLN A 200 8.01 3.87 -1.06
N ASP A 201 7.55 4.86 -1.84
CA ASP A 201 7.81 6.28 -1.58
C ASP A 201 7.13 6.77 -0.30
N PHE A 202 5.90 6.32 -0.05
CA PHE A 202 5.19 6.61 1.20
C PHE A 202 5.95 6.04 2.40
N VAL A 203 6.38 4.78 2.34
CA VAL A 203 7.15 4.13 3.42
C VAL A 203 8.49 4.84 3.66
N ARG A 204 9.21 5.20 2.59
CA ARG A 204 10.47 5.96 2.68
C ARG A 204 10.28 7.34 3.31
N ASN A 205 9.14 7.99 3.09
CA ASN A 205 8.82 9.26 3.72
C ASN A 205 8.48 9.09 5.21
N TRP A 206 7.75 8.03 5.58
CA TRP A 206 7.34 7.76 6.96
C TRP A 206 8.49 7.32 7.87
N ALA A 207 9.47 6.58 7.33
CA ALA A 207 10.60 6.06 8.11
C ALA A 207 11.67 7.13 8.50
N ARG A 208 11.53 8.38 8.06
CA ARG A 208 12.47 9.45 8.45
C ARG A 208 12.10 10.01 9.83
N LYS A 209 13.09 10.23 10.71
CA LYS A 209 12.92 10.96 11.99
C LYS A 209 12.27 12.34 11.78
N PHE A 210 12.56 12.94 10.63
CA PHE A 210 11.93 14.15 10.11
C PHE A 210 11.39 13.86 8.72
N ILE A 211 10.06 13.85 8.57
CA ILE A 211 9.41 13.53 7.30
C ILE A 211 9.55 14.64 6.26
N GLY A 212 9.81 15.88 6.71
CA GLY A 212 9.94 17.08 5.89
C GLY A 212 11.37 17.39 5.43
N VAL A 213 11.49 18.25 4.41
CA VAL A 213 12.78 18.74 3.88
C VAL A 213 13.45 19.73 4.85
N GLY A 214 14.76 19.88 4.76
CA GLY A 214 15.49 20.92 5.49
C GLY A 214 15.15 22.32 4.96
N VAL A 215 14.86 23.26 5.86
CA VAL A 215 14.50 24.64 5.55
C VAL A 215 15.60 25.58 6.03
N GLY A 216 16.23 26.32 5.12
CA GLY A 216 17.15 27.39 5.47
C GLY A 216 16.40 28.69 5.77
N VAL A 217 16.65 29.30 6.92
CA VAL A 217 16.03 30.57 7.32
C VAL A 217 17.10 31.66 7.44
N SER A 218 17.23 32.49 6.42
CA SER A 218 18.18 33.61 6.35
C SER A 218 17.55 34.98 6.62
N ALA A 219 16.22 35.07 6.67
CA ALA A 219 15.49 36.30 6.98
C ALA A 219 15.45 36.57 8.50
N SER A 220 15.38 37.85 8.87
CA SER A 220 15.23 38.29 10.27
C SER A 220 13.87 37.95 10.88
N THR A 221 12.86 37.70 10.05
CA THR A 221 11.55 37.18 10.46
C THR A 221 11.14 36.04 9.55
N TYR A 222 10.61 34.96 10.10
CA TYR A 222 10.13 33.80 9.35
C TYR A 222 8.87 33.23 9.97
N SER A 223 7.84 33.00 9.16
CA SER A 223 6.63 32.29 9.60
C SER A 223 6.68 30.86 9.09
N VAL A 224 6.64 29.90 10.01
CA VAL A 224 6.54 28.48 9.70
C VAL A 224 5.13 28.20 9.16
N ASN A 225 5.04 27.52 8.03
CA ASN A 225 3.78 27.08 7.46
C ASN A 225 3.36 25.74 8.10
N PRO A 226 2.09 25.54 8.49
CA PRO A 226 1.59 24.25 9.00
C PRO A 226 1.95 23.02 8.13
N ALA A 227 2.05 23.21 6.81
CA ALA A 227 2.43 22.16 5.85
C ALA A 227 3.92 21.77 5.92
N GLN A 228 4.75 22.50 6.66
CA GLN A 228 6.16 22.15 6.93
C GLN A 228 6.29 21.22 8.15
N ASN A 229 5.28 20.37 8.38
CA ASN A 229 5.27 19.39 9.44
C ASN A 229 6.45 18.42 9.31
N GLY A 230 7.14 18.14 10.42
CA GLY A 230 8.29 17.26 10.41
C GLY A 230 9.52 17.80 9.66
N CYS A 231 9.58 19.09 9.31
CA CYS A 231 10.79 19.72 8.78
C CYS A 231 11.78 20.07 9.92
N TRP A 232 13.04 20.26 9.54
CA TRP A 232 14.04 20.92 10.37
C TRP A 232 14.43 22.28 9.79
N PHE A 233 14.62 23.27 10.65
CA PHE A 233 14.89 24.66 10.29
C PHE A 233 16.31 25.03 10.72
N ASN A 234 17.13 25.44 9.76
CA ASN A 234 18.47 25.93 10.00
C ASN A 234 18.48 27.46 9.88
N ILE A 235 18.49 28.13 11.02
CA ILE A 235 18.29 29.57 11.10
C ILE A 235 19.65 30.24 11.16
N THR A 236 20.00 31.01 10.14
CA THR A 236 21.32 31.64 10.00
C THR A 236 21.28 33.16 10.19
N SER A 237 20.08 33.76 10.22
CA SER A 237 19.93 35.20 10.46
C SER A 237 20.10 35.55 11.94
N PRO A 238 21.01 36.47 12.30
CA PRO A 238 21.17 36.94 13.68
C PRO A 238 19.89 37.55 14.25
N ASN A 239 19.52 37.20 15.49
CA ASN A 239 18.33 37.72 16.17
C ASN A 239 17.01 37.45 15.44
N ALA A 240 16.96 36.39 14.62
CA ALA A 240 15.76 36.04 13.87
C ALA A 240 14.58 35.77 14.81
N ILE A 241 13.40 36.20 14.38
CA ILE A 241 12.13 35.85 15.00
C ILE A 241 11.42 34.82 14.11
N VAL A 242 11.25 33.61 14.63
CA VAL A 242 10.54 32.53 13.94
C VAL A 242 9.17 32.34 14.59
N ALA A 243 8.13 32.66 13.85
CA ALA A 243 6.75 32.42 14.26
C ALA A 243 6.34 30.99 13.91
N LEU A 244 6.00 30.20 14.93
CA LEU A 244 5.41 28.88 14.77
C LEU A 244 3.95 29.03 14.30
N PRO A 245 3.37 28.01 13.66
CA PRO A 245 1.94 27.99 13.41
C PRO A 245 1.15 28.00 14.72
N ALA A 246 -0.14 28.32 14.66
CA ALA A 246 -1.03 28.09 15.80
C ALA A 246 -1.07 26.59 16.10
N ALA A 247 -0.92 26.19 17.37
CA ALA A 247 -0.88 24.78 17.75
C ALA A 247 -2.14 24.01 17.31
N THR A 248 -3.30 24.69 17.24
CA THR A 248 -4.58 24.13 16.78
C THR A 248 -4.63 23.84 15.27
N THR A 249 -3.70 24.41 14.50
CA THR A 249 -3.61 24.22 13.04
C THR A 249 -2.61 23.13 12.65
N VAL A 250 -1.96 22.52 13.65
CA VAL A 250 -0.97 21.44 13.45
C VAL A 250 -1.50 20.19 14.12
N ILE A 251 -1.35 19.05 13.43
CA ILE A 251 -1.77 17.74 13.94
C ILE A 251 -0.97 17.38 15.20
N ASP A 252 -1.68 16.93 16.24
CA ASP A 252 -1.12 16.46 17.50
C ASP A 252 -0.03 15.39 17.28
N GLY A 253 1.08 15.51 18.00
CA GLY A 253 2.24 14.63 17.89
C GLY A 253 3.24 15.00 16.79
N THR A 254 2.91 15.95 15.91
CA THR A 254 3.86 16.43 14.89
C THR A 254 5.07 17.11 15.51
N THR A 255 6.29 16.78 15.06
CA THR A 255 7.53 17.40 15.54
C THR A 255 8.11 18.40 14.55
N PHE A 256 8.84 19.39 15.07
CA PHE A 256 9.65 20.36 14.32
C PHE A 256 11.01 20.50 15.01
N LEU A 257 12.10 20.55 14.25
CA LEU A 257 13.44 20.79 14.80
C LEU A 257 13.92 22.18 14.41
N PHE A 258 14.24 23.03 15.39
CA PHE A 258 14.80 24.35 15.17
C PHE A 258 16.27 24.35 15.59
N ARG A 259 17.13 24.85 14.71
CA ARG A 259 18.58 24.94 14.90
C ARG A 259 19.00 26.39 14.80
N ASN A 260 19.56 26.94 15.87
CA ASN A 260 20.18 28.25 15.83
C ASN A 260 21.61 28.11 15.25
N ALA A 261 21.75 28.43 13.96
CA ALA A 261 23.02 28.51 13.27
C ALA A 261 23.45 29.97 12.99
N ALA A 262 22.86 30.95 13.68
CA ALA A 262 23.11 32.38 13.49
C ALA A 262 24.39 32.88 14.19
N GLY A 263 25.38 32.00 14.36
CA GLY A 263 26.62 32.29 15.05
C GLY A 263 26.40 32.61 16.53
N ASN A 264 26.94 33.75 16.99
CA ASN A 264 26.88 34.18 18.39
C ASN A 264 25.58 34.92 18.77
N ALA A 265 24.60 34.98 17.86
CA ALA A 265 23.32 35.62 18.14
C ALA A 265 22.30 34.59 18.67
N SER A 266 21.37 35.07 19.49
CA SER A 266 20.18 34.30 19.87
C SER A 266 19.13 34.38 18.76
N ILE A 267 18.17 33.47 18.78
CA ILE A 267 16.95 33.55 17.96
C ILE A 267 15.74 33.39 18.87
N THR A 268 14.60 33.93 18.44
CA THR A 268 13.36 33.87 19.21
C THR A 268 12.33 33.06 18.45
N LEU A 269 11.85 31.97 19.04
CA LEU A 269 10.64 31.28 18.60
C LEU A 269 9.43 31.94 19.27
N THR A 270 8.36 32.13 18.52
CA THR A 270 7.11 32.71 19.02
C THR A 270 5.92 31.87 18.58
N VAL A 271 4.87 31.80 19.40
CA VAL A 271 3.59 31.17 19.03
C VAL A 271 2.48 32.22 19.01
N PRO A 272 1.59 32.21 17.99
CA PRO A 272 0.47 33.15 17.93
C PRO A 272 -0.62 32.82 18.96
N SER A 273 -0.69 31.57 19.42
CA SER A 273 -1.66 31.10 20.41
C SER A 273 -1.13 29.84 21.11
N GLY A 274 -1.42 29.70 22.40
CA GLY A 274 -0.85 28.63 23.24
C GLY A 274 0.51 29.00 23.78
N ASN A 275 1.26 28.02 24.27
CA ASN A 275 2.60 28.22 24.85
C ASN A 275 3.63 27.27 24.24
N ILE A 276 4.90 27.64 24.36
CA ILE A 276 6.05 26.77 24.19
C ILE A 276 6.51 26.35 25.59
N ILE A 277 6.55 25.04 25.84
CA ILE A 277 6.81 24.47 27.17
C ILE A 277 8.14 23.72 27.14
N THR A 278 9.15 24.22 27.87
CA THR A 278 10.50 23.60 27.97
C THR A 278 10.99 23.45 29.41
N GLY A 279 10.06 23.49 30.38
CA GLY A 279 10.32 23.61 31.82
C GLY A 279 9.73 24.91 32.38
N VAL A 280 9.67 25.96 31.55
CA VAL A 280 8.83 27.15 31.74
C VAL A 280 7.83 27.24 30.59
N SER A 281 6.65 27.77 30.88
CA SER A 281 5.56 27.96 29.90
C SER A 281 5.45 29.41 29.51
N GLY A 282 5.50 29.71 28.21
CA GLY A 282 5.27 31.07 27.71
C GLY A 282 5.11 31.12 26.19
N PRO A 283 4.68 32.26 25.64
CA PRO A 283 4.43 32.42 24.21
C PRO A 283 5.71 32.55 23.37
N THR A 284 6.86 32.69 24.03
CA THR A 284 8.16 32.90 23.40
C THR A 284 9.22 31.99 23.99
N LEU A 285 10.09 31.48 23.15
CA LEU A 285 11.27 30.72 23.55
C LEU A 285 12.50 31.29 22.85
N VAL A 286 13.50 31.71 23.63
CA VAL A 286 14.79 32.12 23.08
C VAL A 286 15.71 30.91 23.02
N LEU A 287 16.28 30.67 21.83
CA LEU A 287 17.37 29.72 21.63
C LEU A 287 18.68 30.48 21.62
N GLY A 288 19.59 30.09 22.50
CA GLY A 288 20.93 30.65 22.59
C GLY A 288 21.77 30.30 21.35
N PRO A 289 22.93 30.95 21.19
CA PRO A 289 23.90 30.62 20.14
C PRO A 289 24.16 29.12 20.06
N TYR A 290 24.06 28.55 18.85
CA TYR A 290 24.30 27.12 18.60
C TYR A 290 23.42 26.17 19.42
N GLU A 291 22.22 26.60 19.80
CA GLU A 291 21.25 25.73 20.47
C GLU A 291 20.27 25.12 19.45
N MET A 292 19.81 23.90 19.73
CA MET A 292 18.70 23.29 19.01
C MET A 292 17.58 22.84 19.95
N ILE A 293 16.36 22.86 19.42
CA ILE A 293 15.20 22.29 20.08
C ILE A 293 14.29 21.53 19.11
N GLU A 294 13.82 20.37 19.54
CA GLU A 294 12.72 19.64 18.94
C GLU A 294 11.44 19.96 19.70
N LEU A 295 10.42 20.46 18.99
CA LEU A 295 9.10 20.79 19.53
C LEU A 295 8.04 19.85 18.97
N ALA A 296 7.21 19.28 19.83
CA ALA A 296 6.03 18.50 19.44
C ALA A 296 4.74 19.29 19.65
N ALA A 297 3.84 19.30 18.67
CA ALA A 297 2.52 19.91 18.78
C ALA A 297 1.57 19.01 19.61
N SER A 298 0.68 19.62 20.40
CA SER A 298 -0.32 18.93 21.21
C SER A 298 -1.75 19.48 20.99
N GLY A 299 -1.97 20.14 19.86
CA GLY A 299 -3.24 20.80 19.51
C GLY A 299 -3.51 22.10 20.26
N THR A 300 -2.88 22.30 21.42
CA THR A 300 -3.06 23.48 22.29
C THR A 300 -1.76 24.21 22.60
N SER A 301 -0.62 23.52 22.59
CA SER A 301 0.71 24.07 22.89
C SER A 301 1.81 23.24 22.22
N TYR A 302 3.04 23.75 22.24
CA TYR A 302 4.24 23.06 21.80
C TYR A 302 5.07 22.58 22.99
N TRP A 303 5.48 21.32 22.96
CA TRP A 303 6.28 20.68 24.01
C TRP A 303 7.71 20.47 23.53
N GLY A 304 8.68 20.96 24.31
CA GLY A 304 10.10 20.66 24.10
C GLY A 304 10.39 19.20 24.39
N VAL A 305 10.72 18.43 23.35
CA VAL A 305 11.06 17.00 23.45
C VAL A 305 12.55 16.83 23.69
N ASN A 306 13.37 17.52 22.89
CA ASN A 306 14.82 17.50 22.99
C ASN A 306 15.35 18.91 22.87
N ARG A 307 16.11 19.39 23.86
CA ARG A 307 16.79 20.69 23.81
C ARG A 307 18.25 20.49 24.16
N CYS A 308 19.17 20.88 23.28
CA CYS A 308 20.60 20.70 23.54
C CYS A 308 21.46 21.70 22.75
N SER A 309 22.73 21.79 23.12
CA SER A 309 23.74 22.47 22.32
C SER A 309 24.01 21.66 21.04
N MET A 310 24.07 22.34 19.90
CA MET A 310 24.57 21.80 18.63
C MET A 310 26.10 21.64 18.64
N MET A 311 26.79 22.32 19.55
CA MET A 311 28.20 22.13 19.84
C MET A 311 28.32 21.36 21.16
N GLN A 312 28.07 20.05 21.13
CA GLN A 312 28.18 19.19 22.31
C GLN A 312 29.61 18.67 22.47
N LEU A 313 30.55 19.59 22.73
CA LEU A 313 31.61 19.36 23.70
C LEU A 313 31.61 20.62 24.57
N ALA A 314 31.73 20.48 25.89
CA ALA A 314 32.25 21.59 26.68
C ALA A 314 33.44 22.14 25.90
N ARG A 315 33.51 23.47 25.68
CA ARG A 315 34.65 24.09 24.98
C ARG A 315 35.90 23.39 25.53
N VAL A 316 36.63 22.68 24.66
CA VAL A 316 37.67 21.72 25.06
C VAL A 316 38.69 22.38 26.01
N ASP A 317 38.72 23.71 25.98
CA ASP A 317 39.48 24.57 26.86
C ASP A 317 38.52 25.31 27.84
N SER A 318 38.30 24.72 29.03
CA SER A 318 37.80 25.40 30.25
C SER A 318 36.31 25.81 30.28
N PRO A 319 35.39 24.91 30.69
CA PRO A 319 34.03 25.32 31.04
C PRO A 319 34.02 26.22 32.28
N ALA A 320 33.29 27.34 32.24
CA ALA A 320 32.95 28.10 33.43
C ALA A 320 31.77 27.42 34.13
N LEU A 321 31.99 26.86 35.33
CA LEU A 321 30.94 26.28 36.15
C LEU A 321 30.19 27.40 36.87
N ILE A 322 28.87 27.48 36.70
CA ILE A 322 27.97 28.42 37.42
C ILE A 322 27.22 27.69 38.55
N GLY A 323 26.85 28.41 39.62
CA GLY A 323 26.14 27.85 40.78
C GLY A 323 27.07 27.15 41.80
N THR A 324 26.56 26.10 42.47
CA THR A 324 27.30 25.25 43.43
C THR A 324 27.58 23.87 42.83
N PRO A 325 28.63 23.72 42.00
CA PRO A 325 28.98 22.43 41.41
C PRO A 325 29.40 21.43 42.48
N THR A 326 28.97 20.17 42.34
CA THR A 326 29.32 19.07 43.23
C THR A 326 30.22 18.07 42.52
N THR A 327 31.22 17.54 43.21
CA THR A 327 32.02 16.39 42.77
C THR A 327 32.03 15.36 43.88
N SER A 328 32.21 14.08 43.55
CA SER A 328 32.48 13.05 44.57
C SER A 328 33.74 13.41 45.35
N THR A 329 33.68 13.30 46.68
CA THR A 329 34.84 13.52 47.56
C THR A 329 35.81 12.35 47.43
N PRO A 330 37.05 12.55 46.97
CA PRO A 330 38.06 11.49 46.93
C PRO A 330 38.35 10.96 48.34
N ALA A 331 38.83 9.71 48.42
CA ALA A 331 39.24 9.12 49.70
C ALA A 331 40.50 9.81 50.24
N PRO A 332 40.70 9.93 51.57
CA PRO A 332 41.90 10.53 52.14
C PRO A 332 43.19 9.92 51.59
N GLY A 333 44.14 10.75 51.18
CA GLY A 333 45.41 10.33 50.57
C GLY A 333 45.33 9.87 49.10
N ASP A 334 44.20 10.05 48.41
CA ASP A 334 44.09 9.76 46.97
C ASP A 334 45.03 10.66 46.13
N ALA A 335 45.83 10.03 45.26
CA ALA A 335 46.80 10.69 44.37
C ALA A 335 46.41 10.62 42.89
N SER A 336 45.16 10.25 42.59
CA SER A 336 44.63 10.18 41.23
C SER A 336 44.36 11.58 40.64
N LYS A 337 44.17 11.64 39.31
CA LYS A 337 43.91 12.89 38.58
C LYS A 337 42.45 13.36 38.68
N GLN A 338 41.79 13.13 39.81
CA GLN A 338 40.39 13.54 40.04
C GLN A 338 40.28 15.04 40.34
N ILE A 339 39.09 15.61 40.11
CA ILE A 339 38.78 17.00 40.50
C ILE A 339 38.65 17.06 42.03
N ILE A 340 39.42 17.95 42.66
CA ILE A 340 39.39 18.17 44.11
C ILE A 340 38.19 19.05 44.48
N ASN A 341 37.44 18.65 45.51
CA ASN A 341 36.42 19.50 46.14
C ASN A 341 36.92 20.11 47.47
N ALA A 342 36.15 21.09 47.99
CA ALA A 342 36.51 21.81 49.21
C ALA A 342 36.52 20.91 50.46
N GLU A 343 35.73 19.82 50.47
CA GLU A 343 35.69 18.85 51.56
C GLU A 343 37.02 18.08 51.66
N PHE A 344 37.51 17.56 50.53
CA PHE A 344 38.79 16.87 50.45
C PHE A 344 39.98 17.77 50.80
N LEU A 345 39.97 19.02 50.31
CA LEU A 345 41.04 19.97 50.66
C LEU A 345 41.07 20.26 52.17
N ARG A 346 39.89 20.41 52.81
CA ARG A 346 39.79 20.61 54.26
C ARG A 346 40.27 19.40 55.05
N SER A 347 39.94 18.17 54.60
CA SER A 347 40.40 16.95 55.27
C SER A 347 41.92 16.80 55.18
N GLU A 348 42.51 16.99 53.99
CA GLU A 348 43.96 16.86 53.80
C GLU A 348 44.75 17.97 54.53
N LEU A 349 44.26 19.21 54.53
CA LEU A 349 44.91 20.29 55.26
C LEU A 349 44.88 20.06 56.78
N SER A 350 43.78 19.51 57.30
CA SER A 350 43.66 19.13 58.70
C SER A 350 44.59 17.97 59.06
N ARG A 351 44.77 17.01 58.15
CA ARG A 351 45.72 15.90 58.30
C ARG A 351 47.17 16.38 58.32
N MET A 352 47.52 17.39 57.51
CA MET A 352 48.88 17.94 57.45
C MET A 352 49.24 18.88 58.61
N LYS A 353 48.25 19.52 59.24
CA LYS A 353 48.46 20.45 60.36
C LYS A 353 48.22 19.77 61.71
N SER A 354 49.11 18.85 62.10
CA SER A 354 49.18 18.45 63.51
C SER A 354 49.86 19.57 64.34
N ILE A 355 49.06 20.48 64.90
CA ILE A 355 49.54 21.43 65.91
C ILE A 355 49.54 20.70 67.26
N ILE A 356 50.72 20.31 67.75
CA ILE A 356 50.88 19.80 69.12
C ILE A 356 51.16 21.02 70.02
N ARG A 357 50.20 21.36 70.89
CA ARG A 357 50.34 22.46 71.85
C ARG A 357 50.89 21.93 73.18
N PHE A 358 52.17 22.18 73.46
CA PHE A 358 52.75 21.87 74.77
C PHE A 358 52.10 22.75 75.84
N THR A 359 51.37 22.13 76.78
CA THR A 359 50.61 22.86 77.83
C THR A 359 51.27 22.76 79.22
N ALA A 360 52.35 21.98 79.35
CA ALA A 360 53.20 21.88 80.55
C ALA A 360 54.56 21.26 80.18
N ASN A 361 55.52 21.27 81.13
CA ASN A 361 56.88 20.70 81.03
C ASN A 361 56.88 19.19 80.78
N GLY A 362 56.49 18.76 79.58
CA GLY A 362 56.52 17.37 79.13
C GLY A 362 57.56 17.16 78.04
N ASN A 363 58.16 15.97 78.02
CA ASN A 363 59.06 15.56 76.95
C ASN A 363 58.26 15.34 75.65
N TRP A 364 58.79 15.84 74.54
CA TRP A 364 58.30 15.56 73.20
C TRP A 364 59.28 14.65 72.47
N THR A 365 58.77 13.64 71.79
CA THR A 365 59.55 12.79 70.89
C THR A 365 59.14 13.09 69.46
N CYS A 366 60.11 13.46 68.62
CA CYS A 366 59.88 13.71 67.21
C CYS A 366 59.37 12.43 66.53
N PRO A 367 58.22 12.45 65.85
CA PRO A 367 57.76 11.30 65.08
C PRO A 367 58.76 10.92 63.97
N ASP A 368 58.93 9.62 63.73
CA ASP A 368 59.81 9.11 62.67
C ASP A 368 59.46 9.72 61.30
N GLY A 369 60.49 10.19 60.59
CA GLY A 369 60.37 10.80 59.27
C GLY A 369 60.19 12.33 59.25
N VAL A 370 60.05 12.99 60.41
CA VAL A 370 60.03 14.45 60.51
C VAL A 370 61.46 14.99 60.57
N THR A 371 61.88 15.71 59.52
CA THR A 371 63.25 16.26 59.40
C THR A 371 63.35 17.74 59.76
N THR A 372 62.23 18.43 60.01
CA THR A 372 62.22 19.85 60.37
C THR A 372 61.08 20.15 61.32
N VAL A 373 61.40 20.84 62.42
CA VAL A 373 60.44 21.25 63.46
C VAL A 373 60.54 22.77 63.62
N TRP A 374 59.41 23.45 63.54
CA TRP A 374 59.33 24.90 63.80
C TRP A 374 58.80 25.13 65.20
N VAL A 375 59.70 25.47 66.13
CA VAL A 375 59.33 25.80 67.52
C VAL A 375 59.16 27.31 67.64
N SER A 376 57.95 27.75 67.98
CA SER A 376 57.69 29.13 68.39
C SER A 376 57.40 29.15 69.88
N ALA A 377 58.28 29.78 70.65
CA ALA A 377 58.07 30.03 72.07
C ALA A 377 58.06 31.55 72.29
N SER A 378 57.00 32.06 72.90
CA SER A 378 56.99 33.42 73.44
C SER A 378 57.35 33.35 74.93
N ALA A 379 58.59 33.66 75.28
CA ALA A 379 58.94 33.86 76.68
C ALA A 379 58.32 35.19 77.15
N GLY A 380 57.37 35.13 78.08
CA GLY A 380 56.90 36.31 78.81
C GLY A 380 58.06 36.92 79.58
N GLY A 381 58.44 38.15 79.27
CA GLY A 381 59.60 38.82 79.84
C GLY A 381 59.55 38.94 81.36
N GLY A 382 60.69 38.68 82.00
CA GLY A 382 60.98 38.92 83.41
C GLY A 382 62.47 38.71 83.64
N GLY A 383 63.18 39.74 84.10
CA GLY A 383 64.63 39.86 84.04
C GLY A 383 65.46 38.87 84.87
N GLY A 384 66.69 38.67 84.41
CA GLY A 384 67.90 38.62 85.24
C GLY A 384 68.16 37.37 86.09
N GLY A 385 69.23 36.63 85.77
CA GLY A 385 69.90 35.76 86.73
C GLY A 385 70.55 34.51 86.14
N SER A 386 71.88 34.57 86.00
CA SER A 386 72.90 33.51 86.16
C SER A 386 72.52 32.03 85.98
N GLY A 387 73.34 31.31 85.20
CA GLY A 387 73.59 29.89 85.43
C GLY A 387 73.82 29.09 84.16
N GLY A 388 75.07 28.66 83.94
CA GLY A 388 75.44 27.82 82.82
C GLY A 388 74.78 26.43 82.85
N GLY A 389 74.70 25.80 81.68
CA GLY A 389 74.24 24.44 81.52
C GLY A 389 74.17 24.07 80.05
N LEU A 390 75.24 23.45 79.55
CA LEU A 390 75.29 22.74 78.27
C LEU A 390 74.20 21.65 78.21
N SER A 391 73.56 21.49 77.07
CA SER A 391 73.44 20.16 76.46
C SER A 391 73.15 20.28 74.96
N GLN A 392 74.04 19.68 74.16
CA GLN A 392 73.76 19.23 72.81
C GLN A 392 72.56 18.28 72.81
N GLN A 393 71.67 18.43 71.82
CA GLN A 393 71.45 17.43 70.76
C GLN A 393 70.84 18.13 69.55
#